data_AF-A0AA40A016-F1
#
_entry.id   AF-A0AA40A016-F1
#
_cell.length_a   1.000
_cell.length_b   1.000
_cell.length_c   1.000
_cell.angle_alpha   90.00
_cell.angle_beta   90.00
_cell.angle_gamma   90.00
#
_symmetry.space_group_name_H-M   'P 1'
#
loop_
_entity.id
_entity.type
_entity.pdbx_description
1 polymer ?
#
loop_
_entity_poly.entity_id
_entity_poly.type
_entity_poly.pdbx_seq_one_letter_code
_entity_poly.pdbx_strand_id
1 'polypeptide(L)'
;MADLELIHAYRHLLRAGLRAVQFSKPGRFVIRDKLRAGFRDPDGILDADRVRRTTWFLNGAAQARQIEHRIVKNIVMVSFARKREANRMAWGLQVKMDAQGQRKPYPPESVTGHEFEAYERTIALLNDSMGLCLR
;
A
#
# COMPACT_ATOMS: atom_id res chain seq x y z
N MET A 1 -27.14 -2.47 -0.29
CA MET A 1 -26.76 -1.65 -1.46
C MET A 1 -25.38 -1.10 -1.17
N ALA A 2 -24.39 -1.33 -2.03
CA ALA A 2 -23.06 -0.74 -1.80
C ALA A 2 -23.20 0.78 -1.84
N ASP A 3 -22.70 1.44 -0.80
CA ASP A 3 -22.84 2.88 -0.61
C ASP A 3 -22.20 3.61 -1.80
N LEU A 4 -22.97 4.47 -2.47
CA LEU A 4 -22.54 5.20 -3.67
C LEU A 4 -21.30 6.05 -3.36
N GLU A 5 -21.23 6.58 -2.15
CA GLU A 5 -20.09 7.37 -1.66
C GLU A 5 -18.80 6.56 -1.59
N LEU A 6 -18.88 5.31 -1.13
CA LEU A 6 -17.73 4.39 -1.06
C LEU A 6 -17.18 4.10 -2.47
N ILE A 7 -18.06 3.87 -3.44
CA ILE A 7 -17.67 3.60 -4.84
C ILE A 7 -16.99 4.84 -5.44
N HIS A 8 -17.53 6.03 -5.19
CA HIS A 8 -16.95 7.28 -5.67
C HIS A 8 -15.59 7.55 -5.03
N ALA A 9 -15.47 7.42 -3.71
CA ALA A 9 -14.21 7.55 -2.99
C ALA A 9 -13.12 6.63 -3.56
N TYR A 10 -13.45 5.35 -3.76
CA TYR A 10 -12.55 4.39 -4.38
C TYR A 10 -12.08 4.83 -5.77
N ARG A 11 -13.02 5.24 -6.64
CA ARG A 11 -12.72 5.66 -8.01
C ARG A 11 -11.86 6.91 -8.06
N HIS A 12 -12.13 7.90 -7.20
CA HIS A 12 -11.34 9.12 -7.14
C HIS A 12 -9.90 8.86 -6.70
N LEU A 13 -9.72 8.10 -5.61
CA LEU A 13 -8.39 7.71 -5.12
C LEU A 13 -7.64 6.85 -6.13
N LEU A 14 -8.32 5.90 -6.79
CA LEU A 14 -7.69 5.06 -7.80
C LEU A 14 -7.19 5.89 -8.98
N ARG A 15 -8.01 6.79 -9.52
CA ARG A 15 -7.62 7.65 -10.65
C ARG A 15 -6.47 8.60 -10.26
N ALA A 16 -6.54 9.22 -9.09
CA ALA A 16 -5.49 10.12 -8.60
C ALA A 16 -4.18 9.37 -8.35
N GLY A 17 -4.24 8.20 -7.69
CA GLY A 17 -3.07 7.38 -7.41
C GLY A 17 -2.39 6.83 -8.66
N LEU A 18 -3.16 6.43 -9.68
CA LEU A 18 -2.61 6.01 -10.97
C LEU A 18 -1.88 7.15 -11.70
N ARG A 19 -2.43 8.37 -11.65
CA ARG A 19 -1.78 9.57 -12.20
C ARG A 19 -0.52 9.94 -11.40
N ALA A 20 -0.55 9.83 -10.07
CA ALA A 20 0.59 10.12 -9.19
C ALA A 20 1.83 9.27 -9.54
N VAL A 21 1.62 8.00 -9.88
CA VAL A 21 2.68 7.09 -10.33
C VAL A 21 2.91 7.11 -11.84
N GLN A 22 2.25 8.01 -12.57
CA GLN A 22 2.32 8.13 -14.03
C GLN A 22 2.06 6.80 -14.76
N PHE A 23 1.16 5.98 -14.22
CA PHE A 23 0.87 4.63 -14.74
C PHE A 23 2.08 3.70 -14.86
N SER A 24 3.19 4.01 -14.19
CA SER A 24 4.43 3.23 -14.24
C SER A 24 4.27 1.83 -13.64
N LYS A 25 5.12 0.90 -14.10
CA LYS A 25 5.31 -0.41 -13.47
C LYS A 25 6.53 -0.32 -12.53
N PRO A 26 6.46 -0.85 -11.29
CA PRO A 26 5.38 -1.63 -10.70
C PRO A 26 4.26 -0.79 -10.06
N GLY A 27 4.39 0.54 -9.98
CA GLY A 27 3.56 1.39 -9.11
C GLY A 27 2.06 1.30 -9.32
N ARG A 28 1.59 1.19 -10.57
CA ARG A 28 0.16 1.04 -10.87
C ARG A 28 -0.48 -0.18 -10.20
N PHE A 29 0.27 -1.28 -10.06
CA PHE A 29 -0.22 -2.51 -9.45
C PHE A 29 -0.22 -2.40 -7.93
N VAL A 30 0.84 -1.82 -7.36
CA VAL A 30 0.96 -1.60 -5.91
C VAL A 30 -0.16 -0.70 -5.40
N ILE A 31 -0.43 0.44 -6.06
CA ILE A 31 -1.50 1.35 -5.69
C ILE A 31 -2.87 0.66 -5.74
N ARG A 32 -3.13 -0.08 -6.82
CA ARG A 32 -4.39 -0.82 -6.97
C ARG A 32 -4.57 -1.85 -5.86
N ASP A 33 -3.53 -2.61 -5.55
CA ASP A 33 -3.58 -3.67 -4.55
C ASP A 33 -3.76 -3.07 -3.14
N LYS A 34 -3.07 -1.98 -2.82
CA LYS A 34 -3.24 -1.24 -1.56
C LYS A 34 -4.63 -0.67 -1.38
N LEU A 35 -5.17 0.00 -2.40
CA LEU A 35 -6.54 0.51 -2.35
C LEU A 35 -7.55 -0.63 -2.19
N ARG A 36 -7.36 -1.75 -2.89
CA ARG A 36 -8.25 -2.91 -2.72
C ARG A 36 -8.17 -3.50 -1.32
N ALA A 37 -6.98 -3.58 -0.74
CA ALA A 37 -6.81 -4.06 0.63
C ALA A 37 -7.51 -3.13 1.63
N GLY A 38 -7.31 -1.81 1.51
CA GLY A 38 -7.94 -0.83 2.41
C GLY A 38 -9.47 -0.80 2.31
N PHE A 39 -10.03 -0.83 1.09
CA PHE A 39 -11.48 -0.79 0.91
C PHE A 39 -12.19 -2.13 1.16
N ARG A 40 -11.45 -3.23 1.30
CA ARG A 40 -11.99 -4.55 1.68
C ARG A 40 -11.84 -4.84 3.17
N ASP A 41 -11.20 -3.94 3.92
CA ASP A 41 -11.04 -4.04 5.36
C ASP A 41 -12.41 -3.89 6.03
N PRO A 42 -12.93 -4.90 6.75
CA PRO A 42 -14.28 -4.85 7.34
C PRO A 42 -14.39 -3.80 8.46
N ASP A 43 -13.29 -3.46 9.11
CA ASP A 43 -13.24 -2.50 10.21
C ASP A 43 -12.89 -1.07 9.75
N GLY A 44 -12.81 -0.85 8.43
CA GLY A 44 -12.43 0.43 7.85
C GLY A 44 -13.54 1.48 7.94
N ILE A 45 -13.25 2.62 8.57
CA ILE A 45 -14.13 3.78 8.60
C ILE A 45 -13.82 4.69 7.41
N LEU A 46 -14.84 5.04 6.61
CA LEU A 46 -14.71 5.98 5.51
C LEU A 46 -14.80 7.42 6.04
N ASP A 47 -13.66 8.13 6.03
CA ASP A 47 -13.59 9.56 6.32
C ASP A 47 -13.50 10.35 5.00
N ALA A 48 -14.60 11.00 4.62
CA ALA A 48 -14.72 11.75 3.36
C ALA A 48 -13.68 12.90 3.25
N ASP A 49 -13.37 13.57 4.37
CA ASP A 49 -12.41 14.68 4.38
C ASP A 49 -10.98 14.17 4.18
N ARG A 50 -10.62 13.05 4.80
CA ARG A 50 -9.32 12.42 4.55
C ARG A 50 -9.19 11.90 3.13
N VAL A 51 -10.27 11.36 2.55
CA VAL A 51 -10.28 10.97 1.13
C VAL A 51 -10.04 12.18 0.22
N ARG A 52 -10.69 13.32 0.52
CA ARG A 52 -10.50 14.56 -0.23
C ARG A 52 -9.06 15.06 -0.16
N ARG A 53 -8.48 15.16 1.05
CA ARG A 53 -7.09 15.58 1.27
C ARG A 53 -6.08 14.65 0.60
N THR A 54 -6.29 13.35 0.70
CA THR A 54 -5.46 12.34 0.02
C THR A 54 -5.54 12.47 -1.49
N THR A 55 -6.73 12.75 -2.04
CA THR A 55 -6.90 12.97 -3.47
C THR A 55 -6.15 14.21 -3.96
N TRP A 56 -6.17 15.29 -3.18
CA TRP A 56 -5.36 16.50 -3.45
C TRP A 56 -3.87 16.21 -3.41
N PHE A 57 -3.39 15.52 -2.38
CA PHE A 57 -1.99 15.11 -2.24
C PHE A 57 -1.52 14.27 -3.44
N LEU A 58 -2.32 13.28 -3.87
CA LEU A 58 -1.99 12.45 -5.03
C LEU A 58 -2.02 13.21 -6.36
N ASN A 59 -2.93 14.17 -6.51
CA ASN A 59 -2.92 15.05 -7.68
C ASN A 59 -1.69 15.96 -7.71
N GLY A 60 -1.25 16.49 -6.56
CA GLY A 60 0.02 17.22 -6.45
C GLY A 60 1.22 16.36 -6.84
N ALA A 61 1.26 15.11 -6.36
CA ALA A 61 2.27 14.12 -6.73
C ALA A 61 2.31 13.78 -8.24
N ALA A 62 1.21 14.04 -8.98
CA ALA A 62 1.12 13.80 -10.41
C ALA A 62 1.60 14.98 -11.26
N GLN A 63 1.43 16.22 -10.77
CA GLN A 63 1.68 17.43 -11.56
C GLN A 63 3.17 17.78 -11.69
N ALA A 64 3.94 17.60 -10.61
CA ALA A 64 5.34 17.99 -10.57
C ALA A 64 6.19 17.01 -9.75
N ARG A 65 7.51 17.04 -9.95
CA ARG A 65 8.48 16.18 -9.23
C ARG A 65 8.78 16.70 -7.82
N GLN A 66 7.73 17.08 -7.12
CA GLN A 66 7.73 17.66 -5.77
C GLN A 66 7.91 16.58 -4.70
N ILE A 67 7.86 16.98 -3.43
CA ILE A 67 8.05 16.10 -2.28
C ILE A 67 7.00 14.98 -2.21
N GLU A 68 5.76 15.28 -2.59
CA GLU A 68 4.62 14.37 -2.63
C GLU A 68 4.91 13.22 -3.59
N HIS A 69 5.47 13.52 -4.76
CA HIS A 69 5.88 12.50 -5.72
C HIS A 69 6.96 11.58 -5.13
N ARG A 70 7.94 12.15 -4.42
CA ARG A 70 9.01 11.37 -3.78
C ARG A 70 8.47 10.47 -2.67
N ILE A 71 7.52 10.97 -1.87
CA ILE A 71 6.85 10.22 -0.80
C ILE A 71 6.06 9.06 -1.41
N VAL A 72 5.18 9.32 -2.39
CA VAL A 72 4.38 8.28 -3.05
C VAL A 72 5.27 7.24 -3.71
N LYS A 73 6.35 7.66 -4.37
CA LYS A 73 7.34 6.76 -4.97
C LYS A 73 7.98 5.86 -3.91
N ASN A 74 8.40 6.43 -2.77
CA ASN A 74 9.01 5.65 -1.69
C ASN A 74 8.02 4.60 -1.16
N ILE A 75 6.78 5.01 -0.86
CA ILE A 75 5.73 4.11 -0.38
C ILE A 75 5.51 2.94 -1.33
N VAL A 76 5.42 3.23 -2.63
CA VAL A 76 5.25 2.23 -3.68
C VAL A 76 6.44 1.26 -3.73
N MET A 77 7.67 1.78 -3.68
CA MET A 77 8.88 0.97 -3.79
C MET A 77 9.07 0.05 -2.58
N VAL A 78 8.86 0.56 -1.36
CA VAL A 78 8.92 -0.23 -0.11
C VAL A 78 7.87 -1.34 -0.14
N SER A 79 6.65 -1.00 -0.52
CA SER A 79 5.56 -1.99 -0.62
C SER A 79 5.83 -3.08 -1.65
N PHE A 80 6.43 -2.71 -2.79
CA PHE A 80 6.84 -3.66 -3.80
C PHE A 80 7.97 -4.57 -3.30
N ALA A 81 8.98 -4.01 -2.63
CA ALA A 81 10.09 -4.76 -2.05
C ALA A 81 9.59 -5.79 -1.02
N ARG A 82 8.73 -5.36 -0.08
CA ARG A 82 8.11 -6.24 0.93
C ARG A 82 7.34 -7.40 0.29
N LYS A 83 6.54 -7.12 -0.74
CA LYS A 83 5.80 -8.17 -1.48
C LYS A 83 6.74 -9.11 -2.23
N ARG A 84 7.82 -8.59 -2.81
CA ARG A 84 8.82 -9.39 -3.52
C ARG A 84 9.57 -10.33 -2.57
N GLU A 85 9.93 -9.84 -1.39
CA GLU A 85 10.59 -10.64 -0.35
C GLU A 85 9.66 -11.73 0.19
N ALA A 86 8.42 -11.40 0.53
CA ALA A 86 7.42 -12.38 0.95
C ALA A 86 7.25 -13.50 -0.09
N ASN A 87 7.14 -13.14 -1.38
CA ASN A 87 7.03 -14.13 -2.46
C ASN A 87 8.31 -14.95 -2.65
N ARG A 88 9.49 -14.34 -2.51
CA ARG A 88 10.79 -15.03 -2.63
C ARG A 88 10.96 -16.06 -1.52
N MET A 89 10.61 -15.69 -0.30
CA MET A 89 10.67 -16.58 0.86
C MET A 89 9.68 -17.73 0.70
N ALA A 90 8.45 -17.45 0.25
CA ALA A 90 7.44 -18.48 0.00
C ALA A 90 7.91 -19.52 -1.03
N TRP A 91 8.38 -19.11 -2.21
CA TRP A 91 8.81 -20.05 -3.25
C TRP A 91 10.11 -20.77 -2.90
N GLY A 92 11.11 -20.04 -2.38
CA GLY A 92 12.42 -20.60 -2.07
C GLY A 92 12.41 -21.57 -0.89
N LEU A 93 11.56 -21.36 0.13
CA LEU A 93 11.35 -22.34 1.19
C LEU A 93 10.49 -23.51 0.70
N GLN A 94 9.41 -23.25 -0.05
CA GLN A 94 8.50 -24.31 -0.46
C GLN A 94 9.19 -25.35 -1.33
N VAL A 95 10.03 -24.92 -2.29
CA VAL A 95 10.86 -25.85 -3.09
C VAL A 95 11.83 -26.65 -2.21
N LYS A 96 12.42 -26.05 -1.18
CA LYS A 96 13.34 -26.74 -0.26
C LYS A 96 12.63 -27.71 0.69
N MET A 97 11.43 -27.36 1.16
CA MET A 97 10.61 -28.19 2.04
C MET A 97 9.97 -29.36 1.30
N ASP A 98 9.54 -29.14 0.05
CA ASP A 98 9.07 -30.20 -0.85
C ASP A 98 10.20 -31.19 -1.18
N ALA A 99 11.43 -30.70 -1.39
CA ALA A 99 12.60 -31.55 -1.61
C ALA A 99 13.03 -32.35 -0.36
N GLN A 100 12.72 -31.87 0.85
CA GLN A 100 13.09 -32.52 2.12
C GLN A 100 11.93 -33.29 2.78
N GLY A 101 10.76 -33.38 2.13
CA GLY A 101 9.61 -34.14 2.64
C GLY A 101 8.99 -33.60 3.94
N GLN A 102 9.42 -32.43 4.42
CA GLN A 102 8.96 -31.84 5.68
C GLN A 102 8.07 -30.63 5.41
N ARG A 103 6.76 -30.85 5.30
CA ARG A 103 5.76 -29.77 5.37
C ARG A 103 5.63 -29.30 6.82
N LYS A 104 6.52 -28.41 7.29
CA LYS A 104 6.27 -27.68 8.54
C LYS A 104 5.62 -26.33 8.22
N PRO A 105 4.55 -25.92 8.92
CA PRO A 105 3.99 -24.58 8.78
C PRO A 105 5.05 -23.58 9.23
N TYR A 106 5.49 -22.70 8.32
CA TYR A 106 6.43 -21.64 8.65
C TYR A 106 5.78 -20.67 9.64
N PRO A 107 6.43 -20.31 10.77
CA PRO A 107 5.91 -19.28 11.65
C PRO A 107 5.96 -17.93 10.92
N PRO A 108 4.82 -17.24 10.71
CA PRO A 108 4.78 -16.03 9.90
C PRO A 108 5.51 -14.81 10.51
N GLU A 109 6.01 -14.91 11.75
CA GLU A 109 6.28 -13.74 12.60
C GLU A 109 7.77 -13.39 12.84
N SER A 110 8.73 -14.26 12.54
CA SER A 110 10.04 -14.15 13.21
C SER A 110 11.08 -13.21 12.60
N VAL A 111 10.87 -12.61 11.41
CA VAL A 111 11.91 -11.76 10.78
C VAL A 111 11.39 -10.43 10.21
N THR A 112 10.10 -10.30 9.89
CA THR A 112 9.65 -9.21 8.99
C THR A 112 8.91 -8.05 9.68
N GLY A 113 8.54 -8.18 10.96
CA GLY A 113 7.66 -7.21 11.63
C GLY A 113 8.38 -5.94 12.09
N HIS A 114 9.49 -6.08 12.81
CA HIS A 114 10.17 -4.94 13.44
C HIS A 114 10.96 -4.04 12.47
N GLU A 115 11.39 -4.57 11.32
CA GLU A 115 12.21 -3.83 10.35
C GLU A 115 11.46 -2.63 9.75
N PHE A 116 10.14 -2.74 9.60
CA PHE A 116 9.30 -1.68 9.04
C PHE A 116 8.57 -0.87 10.10
N GLU A 117 8.73 -1.16 11.39
CA GLU A 117 7.97 -0.48 12.45
C GLU A 117 8.20 1.03 12.45
N ALA A 118 9.45 1.47 12.32
CA ALA A 118 9.79 2.90 12.23
C ALA A 118 9.20 3.56 10.97
N TYR A 119 9.16 2.83 9.86
CA TYR A 119 8.57 3.31 8.61
C TYR A 119 7.04 3.44 8.72
N GLU A 120 6.36 2.43 9.28
CA GLU A 120 4.92 2.44 9.50
C GLU A 120 4.53 3.54 10.49
N ARG A 121 5.31 3.76 11.56
CA ARG A 121 5.13 4.87 12.50
C ARG A 121 5.26 6.23 11.80
N THR A 122 6.23 6.38 10.89
CA THR A 122 6.42 7.63 10.13
C THR A 122 5.23 7.91 9.21
N ILE A 123 4.68 6.89 8.55
CA ILE A 123 3.46 7.05 7.74
C ILE A 123 2.26 7.41 8.62
N ALA A 124 2.12 6.80 9.78
CA ALA A 124 1.05 7.13 10.71
C ALA A 124 1.10 8.61 11.12
N LEU A 125 2.28 9.12 11.51
CA LEU A 125 2.47 10.54 11.83
C LEU A 125 2.21 11.47 10.64
N LEU A 126 2.57 11.05 9.43
CA LEU A 126 2.23 11.81 8.21
C LEU A 126 0.72 11.86 7.98
N ASN A 127 0.02 10.74 8.20
CA ASN A 127 -1.44 10.69 8.07
C ASN A 127 -2.14 11.54 9.12
N ASP A 128 -1.62 11.58 10.34
CA ASP A 128 -2.22 12.37 11.42
C ASP A 128 -1.98 13.86 11.23
N SER A 129 -0.76 14.25 10.86
CA SER A 129 -0.42 15.67 10.64
C SER A 129 -1.11 16.28 9.43
N MET A 130 -1.26 15.54 8.33
CA MET A 130 -1.87 16.02 7.09
C MET A 130 -3.31 15.55 6.88
N GLY A 131 -3.85 14.74 7.79
CA GLY A 131 -5.19 14.15 7.65
C GLY A 131 -5.33 13.30 6.39
N LEU A 132 -4.35 12.44 6.10
CA LEU A 132 -4.33 11.57 4.92
C LEU A 132 -4.78 10.13 5.25
N CYS A 133 -4.98 9.34 4.20
CA CYS A 133 -5.30 7.91 4.23
C CYS A 133 -4.24 7.08 3.49
N LEU A 134 -2.95 7.31 3.76
CA LEU A 134 -1.87 6.49 3.18
C LEU A 134 -1.66 5.24 4.04
N ARG A 135 -1.82 4.05 3.46
CA ARG A 135 -1.50 2.77 4.10
C ARG A 135 -0.41 2.08 3.31
#